data_AF-A0A0P1GAV2-F1
#
_entry.id   AF-A0A0P1GAV2-F1
#
_cell.length_a   1.000
_cell.length_b   1.000
_cell.length_c   1.000
_cell.angle_alpha   90.00
_cell.angle_beta   90.00
_cell.angle_gamma   90.00
#
_symmetry.space_group_name_H-M   'P 1'
#
loop_
_entity.id
_entity.type
_entity.pdbx_description
1 polymer ?
#
loop_
_entity_poly.entity_id
_entity_poly.type
_entity_poly.pdbx_seq_one_letter_code
_entity_poly.pdbx_strand_id
1 'polypeptide(L)'
;MAGKALNKANLLALGADTLADLLLEAVKGDAARQRRVRMALAADQGPEAVAADVRKRFVQLRRGKSYISRKSQKKLGAELTGLVQLIETRIAPDAPDTAFDLLWTQLHLAEGIFERTDDSWGTIGETVQQAMTAIAGLADRLTAAPETLAGDIFEAMTGDGYGAFDNAVSALAPALGEAGFAALKARAEAARDAPLTAADLDHYDYISDRAEREARARQWRNRTTEVILQDVADQLGDVDTWLAQYTPEQLTQHTIAPAAATRLLEVGRPEEALTLIRKAIDAFEADWLDPRELDDVHFACLDALGQKDALRDALWQRFAKRLCPDALRHHLKLLPDFDDIDAEDAARQVVATFEPVEEALSYCLAVRDLPLAKQVIDARLGQIDGDAYEVLTPLAEALSPHHPLQAVLLWRAMIDFALTRQRKGRYGHAAGHLVACAEADSGITDYGPHLSHADYLAALQDTHARKRAFWDRIAL
;
A
#
# COMPACT_ATOMS: atom_id res chain seq x y z
N MET A 1 6.48 -44.09 22.82
CA MET A 1 5.35 -43.68 21.96
C MET A 1 5.83 -42.81 20.78
N ALA A 2 6.93 -43.19 20.09
CA ALA A 2 7.62 -42.32 19.12
C ALA A 2 7.22 -42.54 17.64
N GLY A 3 6.27 -43.44 17.33
CA GLY A 3 5.97 -43.85 15.95
C GLY A 3 4.61 -43.41 15.38
N LYS A 4 3.86 -42.52 16.04
CA LYS A 4 2.47 -42.15 15.63
C LYS A 4 2.28 -40.70 15.20
N ALA A 5 3.31 -39.86 15.23
CA ALA A 5 3.19 -38.48 14.78
C ALA A 5 3.20 -38.41 13.23
N LEU A 6 2.28 -37.64 12.65
CA LEU A 6 2.22 -37.41 11.20
C LEU A 6 3.39 -36.51 10.78
N ASN A 7 4.47 -37.10 10.28
CA ASN A 7 5.66 -36.39 9.79
C ASN A 7 6.32 -37.16 8.65
N LYS A 8 7.23 -36.51 7.92
CA LYS A 8 7.90 -37.09 6.74
C LYS A 8 8.64 -38.40 7.05
N ALA A 9 9.33 -38.48 8.19
CA ALA A 9 10.10 -39.67 8.57
C ALA A 9 9.20 -40.90 8.80
N ASN A 10 8.09 -40.72 9.53
CA ASN A 10 7.13 -41.80 9.79
C ASN A 10 6.35 -42.20 8.53
N LEU A 11 6.05 -41.24 7.64
CA LEU A 11 5.44 -41.54 6.35
C LEU A 11 6.36 -42.38 5.46
N LEU A 12 7.65 -42.05 5.38
CA LEU A 12 8.63 -42.83 4.62
C LEU A 12 8.75 -44.29 5.11
N ALA A 13 8.57 -44.53 6.41
CA ALA A 13 8.61 -45.87 7.00
C ALA A 13 7.42 -46.77 6.59
N LEU A 14 6.33 -46.21 6.03
CA LEU A 14 5.17 -46.98 5.54
C LEU A 14 5.46 -47.69 4.20
N GLY A 15 6.50 -47.27 3.48
CA GLY A 15 6.82 -47.81 2.15
C GLY A 15 5.97 -47.20 1.02
N ALA A 16 6.45 -47.38 -0.21
CA ALA A 16 5.90 -46.70 -1.40
C ALA A 16 4.45 -47.12 -1.71
N ASP A 17 4.13 -48.42 -1.63
CA ASP A 17 2.80 -48.94 -1.98
C ASP A 17 1.71 -48.39 -1.05
N THR A 18 1.93 -48.44 0.26
CA THR A 18 0.97 -47.92 1.25
C THR A 18 0.80 -46.39 1.13
N LEU A 19 1.88 -45.66 0.85
CA LEU A 19 1.78 -44.22 0.60
C LEU A 19 1.03 -43.90 -0.69
N ALA A 20 1.20 -44.69 -1.75
CA ALA A 20 0.48 -44.50 -3.01
C ALA A 20 -1.02 -44.71 -2.83
N ASP A 21 -1.43 -45.76 -2.11
CA ASP A 21 -2.84 -46.03 -1.79
C ASP A 21 -3.45 -44.91 -0.93
N LEU A 22 -2.76 -44.50 0.14
CA LEU A 22 -3.21 -43.40 0.99
C LEU A 22 -3.31 -42.08 0.23
N LEU A 23 -2.38 -41.82 -0.69
CA LEU A 23 -2.42 -40.63 -1.54
C LEU A 23 -3.61 -40.68 -2.49
N LEU A 24 -3.85 -41.81 -3.17
CA LEU A 24 -5.00 -42.01 -4.07
C LEU A 24 -6.33 -41.83 -3.33
N GLU A 25 -6.43 -42.32 -2.09
CA GLU A 25 -7.58 -42.11 -1.23
C GLU A 25 -7.73 -40.64 -0.83
N ALA A 26 -6.65 -39.98 -0.40
CA ALA A 26 -6.65 -38.58 0.04
C ALA A 26 -6.99 -37.58 -1.07
N VAL A 27 -6.69 -37.92 -2.34
CA VAL A 27 -7.05 -37.07 -3.49
C VAL A 27 -8.39 -37.44 -4.11
N LYS A 28 -9.05 -38.53 -3.67
CA LYS A 28 -10.32 -38.97 -4.24
C LYS A 28 -11.41 -37.89 -4.08
N GLY A 29 -12.06 -37.55 -5.19
CA GLY A 29 -13.11 -36.51 -5.21
C GLY A 29 -12.60 -35.07 -5.21
N ASP A 30 -11.28 -34.84 -5.09
CA ASP A 30 -10.67 -33.52 -5.22
C ASP A 30 -9.87 -33.42 -6.52
N ALA A 31 -10.52 -32.89 -7.56
CA ALA A 31 -9.93 -32.78 -8.88
C ALA A 31 -8.65 -31.92 -8.91
N ALA A 32 -8.50 -30.94 -8.01
CA ALA A 32 -7.30 -30.11 -7.93
C ALA A 32 -6.13 -30.91 -7.36
N ARG A 33 -6.35 -31.67 -6.28
CA ARG A 33 -5.31 -32.54 -5.71
C ARG A 33 -4.94 -33.70 -6.64
N GLN A 34 -5.91 -34.31 -7.34
CA GLN A 34 -5.63 -35.33 -8.34
C GLN A 34 -4.75 -34.80 -9.47
N ARG A 35 -4.99 -33.58 -9.94
CA ARG A 35 -4.12 -32.92 -10.92
C ARG A 35 -2.71 -32.75 -10.38
N ARG A 36 -2.56 -32.23 -9.15
CA ARG A 36 -1.24 -32.04 -8.52
C ARG A 36 -0.45 -33.35 -8.43
N VAL A 37 -1.10 -34.46 -8.07
CA VAL A 37 -0.46 -35.79 -8.05
C VAL A 37 -0.08 -36.25 -9.45
N ARG A 38 -0.96 -36.11 -10.45
CA ARG A 38 -0.64 -36.45 -11.85
C ARG A 38 0.55 -35.65 -12.38
N MET A 39 0.61 -34.35 -12.07
CA MET A 39 1.73 -33.50 -12.48
C MET A 39 3.04 -33.90 -11.80
N ALA A 40 2.99 -34.30 -10.52
CA ALA A 40 4.16 -34.85 -9.83
C ALA A 40 4.63 -36.17 -10.44
N LEU A 41 3.71 -37.02 -10.93
CA LEU A 41 4.04 -38.25 -11.66
C LEU A 41 4.62 -37.98 -13.06
N ALA A 42 4.11 -36.96 -13.76
CA ALA A 42 4.62 -36.53 -15.06
C ALA A 42 6.04 -35.95 -14.95
N ALA A 43 6.47 -35.56 -13.75
CA ALA A 43 7.73 -34.89 -13.55
C ALA A 43 8.96 -35.82 -13.60
N ASP A 44 8.76 -37.14 -13.67
CA ASP A 44 9.77 -38.14 -14.06
C ASP A 44 9.88 -38.31 -15.60
N GLN A 45 8.96 -37.70 -16.37
CA GLN A 45 8.95 -37.73 -17.84
C GLN A 45 9.65 -36.51 -18.48
N GLY A 46 10.29 -35.67 -17.66
CA GLY A 46 11.02 -34.47 -18.09
C GLY A 46 10.17 -33.19 -18.14
N PRO A 47 10.82 -32.02 -18.27
CA PRO A 47 10.17 -30.71 -18.18
C PRO A 47 9.07 -30.51 -19.25
N GLU A 48 9.23 -31.08 -20.44
CA GLU A 48 8.27 -30.92 -21.55
C GLU A 48 6.93 -31.60 -21.28
N ALA A 49 6.91 -32.73 -20.57
CA ALA A 49 5.67 -33.41 -20.20
C ALA A 49 4.86 -32.55 -19.20
N VAL A 50 5.55 -31.96 -18.22
CA VAL A 50 4.93 -31.03 -17.26
C VAL A 50 4.42 -29.78 -17.99
N ALA A 51 5.21 -29.23 -18.92
CA ALA A 51 4.80 -28.10 -19.74
C ALA A 51 3.52 -28.39 -20.54
N ALA A 52 3.41 -29.56 -21.16
CA ALA A 52 2.23 -29.97 -21.91
C ALA A 52 0.95 -30.01 -21.03
N ASP A 53 1.06 -30.51 -19.80
CA ASP A 53 -0.04 -30.54 -18.84
C ASP A 53 -0.45 -29.13 -18.39
N VAL A 54 0.52 -28.25 -18.15
CA VAL A 54 0.27 -26.83 -17.82
C VAL A 54 -0.43 -26.13 -18.99
N ARG A 55 0.07 -26.25 -20.23
CA ARG A 55 -0.55 -25.67 -21.43
C ARG A 55 -2.00 -26.13 -21.59
N LYS A 56 -2.23 -27.44 -21.41
CA LYS A 56 -3.60 -28.01 -21.46
C LYS A 56 -4.51 -27.38 -20.41
N ARG A 57 -3.98 -27.10 -19.21
CA ARG A 57 -4.76 -26.42 -18.17
C ARG A 57 -5.07 -24.97 -18.52
N PHE A 58 -4.09 -24.22 -19.03
CA PHE A 58 -4.32 -22.84 -19.48
C PHE A 58 -5.36 -22.75 -20.60
N VAL A 59 -5.35 -23.69 -21.55
CA VAL A 59 -6.40 -23.79 -22.59
C VAL A 59 -7.79 -24.01 -21.96
N GLN A 60 -7.90 -24.81 -20.91
CA GLN A 60 -9.17 -25.00 -20.20
C GLN A 60 -9.63 -23.74 -19.47
N LEU A 61 -8.71 -23.03 -18.81
CA LEU A 61 -9.01 -21.78 -18.11
C LEU A 61 -9.50 -20.70 -19.07
N ARG A 62 -8.81 -20.54 -20.22
CA ARG A 62 -9.18 -19.61 -21.29
C ARG A 62 -10.56 -19.88 -21.89
N ARG A 63 -10.97 -21.16 -21.96
CA ARG A 63 -12.31 -21.54 -22.48
C ARG A 63 -13.44 -21.33 -21.47
N GLY A 64 -13.12 -21.09 -20.20
CA GLY A 64 -14.12 -20.84 -19.17
C GLY A 64 -14.90 -19.56 -19.46
N LYS A 65 -16.23 -19.61 -19.37
CA LYS A 65 -17.11 -18.43 -19.56
C LYS A 65 -17.99 -18.12 -18.36
N SER A 66 -18.07 -19.02 -17.39
CA SER A 66 -18.93 -18.84 -16.21
C SER A 66 -18.31 -17.86 -15.22
N TYR A 67 -19.17 -17.07 -14.56
CA TYR A 67 -18.78 -16.22 -13.43
C TYR A 67 -18.10 -17.02 -12.32
N ILE A 68 -17.02 -16.47 -11.77
CA ILE A 68 -16.19 -17.08 -10.75
C ILE A 68 -16.59 -16.47 -9.40
N SER A 69 -17.38 -17.22 -8.64
CA SER A 69 -17.77 -16.83 -7.28
C SER A 69 -16.55 -16.66 -6.36
N ARG A 70 -16.66 -15.86 -5.30
CA ARG A 70 -15.61 -15.67 -4.29
C ARG A 70 -15.00 -16.98 -3.76
N LYS A 71 -15.82 -18.02 -3.54
CA LYS A 71 -15.33 -19.34 -3.09
C LYS A 71 -14.50 -20.04 -4.17
N SER A 72 -14.90 -19.90 -5.44
CA SER A 72 -14.18 -20.45 -6.59
C SER A 72 -12.91 -19.66 -6.90
N GLN A 73 -12.94 -18.33 -6.74
CA GLN A 73 -11.80 -17.43 -6.92
C GLN A 73 -10.65 -17.81 -6.00
N LYS A 74 -10.89 -18.04 -4.69
CA LYS A 74 -9.86 -18.52 -3.77
C LYS A 74 -9.22 -19.85 -4.20
N LYS A 75 -10.02 -20.76 -4.75
CA LYS A 75 -9.52 -22.05 -5.27
C LYS A 75 -8.72 -21.88 -6.55
N LEU A 76 -9.16 -20.98 -7.44
CA LEU A 76 -8.46 -20.66 -8.66
C LEU A 76 -7.12 -19.96 -8.37
N GLY A 77 -7.10 -18.99 -7.46
CA GLY A 77 -5.88 -18.32 -7.02
C GLY A 77 -4.85 -19.32 -6.48
N ALA A 78 -5.27 -20.20 -5.57
CA ALA A 78 -4.40 -21.27 -5.06
C ALA A 78 -3.92 -22.25 -6.15
N GLU A 79 -4.74 -22.49 -7.19
CA GLU A 79 -4.34 -23.30 -8.35
C GLU A 79 -3.30 -22.58 -9.21
N LEU A 80 -3.50 -21.30 -9.54
CA LEU A 80 -2.58 -20.48 -10.33
C LEU A 80 -1.23 -20.31 -9.62
N THR A 81 -1.22 -19.98 -8.33
CA THR A 81 0.00 -19.97 -7.50
C THR A 81 0.71 -21.32 -7.53
N GLY A 82 -0.04 -22.42 -7.44
CA GLY A 82 0.53 -23.77 -7.52
C GLY A 82 1.14 -24.09 -8.89
N LEU A 83 0.59 -23.54 -9.98
CA LEU A 83 1.14 -23.68 -11.32
C LEU A 83 2.43 -22.88 -11.49
N VAL A 84 2.50 -21.64 -10.96
CA VAL A 84 3.73 -20.83 -10.94
C VAL A 84 4.85 -21.59 -10.23
N GLN A 85 4.60 -22.05 -8.99
CA GLN A 85 5.59 -22.82 -8.21
C GLN A 85 6.03 -24.09 -8.93
N LEU A 86 5.11 -24.76 -9.64
CA LEU A 86 5.45 -25.95 -10.40
C LEU A 86 6.37 -25.63 -11.58
N ILE A 87 6.08 -24.55 -12.32
CA ILE A 87 6.92 -24.09 -13.44
C ILE A 87 8.32 -23.74 -12.91
N GLU A 88 8.42 -22.97 -11.83
CA GLU A 88 9.69 -22.59 -11.21
C GLU A 88 10.52 -23.77 -10.72
N THR A 89 9.87 -24.78 -10.14
CA THR A 89 10.59 -25.91 -9.52
C THR A 89 10.89 -27.05 -10.46
N ARG A 90 10.10 -27.26 -11.52
CA ARG A 90 10.19 -28.44 -12.39
C ARG A 90 10.54 -28.16 -13.85
N ILE A 91 10.40 -26.91 -14.30
CA ILE A 91 10.67 -26.54 -15.71
C ILE A 91 11.84 -25.55 -15.77
N ALA A 92 11.76 -24.47 -14.98
CA ALA A 92 12.74 -23.40 -15.02
C ALA A 92 14.21 -23.80 -14.83
N PRO A 93 14.58 -24.82 -14.02
CA PRO A 93 15.99 -25.21 -13.87
C PRO A 93 16.63 -25.70 -15.17
N ASP A 94 15.88 -26.45 -15.97
CA ASP A 94 16.40 -27.16 -17.16
C ASP A 94 15.94 -26.51 -18.48
N ALA A 95 14.82 -25.78 -18.47
CA ALA A 95 14.20 -25.17 -19.65
C ALA A 95 13.63 -23.77 -19.33
N PRO A 96 14.50 -22.76 -19.10
CA PRO A 96 14.10 -21.41 -18.70
C PRO A 96 13.17 -20.71 -19.71
N ASP A 97 13.44 -20.83 -21.02
CA ASP A 97 12.58 -20.24 -22.06
C ASP A 97 11.17 -20.85 -22.05
N THR A 98 11.07 -22.17 -21.88
CA THR A 98 9.77 -22.84 -21.76
C THR A 98 9.03 -22.42 -20.49
N ALA A 99 9.75 -22.22 -19.38
CA ALA A 99 9.15 -21.70 -18.16
C ALA A 99 8.62 -20.27 -18.35
N PHE A 100 9.39 -19.42 -19.03
CA PHE A 100 8.97 -18.07 -19.40
C PHE A 100 7.70 -18.08 -20.25
N ASP A 101 7.66 -18.86 -21.34
CA ASP A 101 6.48 -18.96 -22.22
C ASP A 101 5.21 -19.34 -21.45
N LEU A 102 5.33 -20.24 -20.48
CA LEU A 102 4.19 -20.67 -19.65
C LEU A 102 3.74 -19.57 -18.69
N LEU A 103 4.67 -18.90 -18.01
CA LEU A 103 4.35 -17.80 -17.10
C LEU A 103 3.75 -16.61 -17.87
N TRP A 104 4.33 -16.27 -19.02
CA TRP A 104 3.81 -15.24 -19.93
C TRP A 104 2.40 -15.59 -20.42
N THR A 105 2.17 -16.85 -20.78
CA THR A 105 0.83 -17.36 -21.13
C THR A 105 -0.15 -17.22 -19.96
N GLN A 106 0.28 -17.43 -18.71
CA GLN A 106 -0.57 -17.25 -17.55
C GLN A 106 -1.01 -15.78 -17.38
N LEU A 107 -0.10 -14.83 -17.60
CA LEU A 107 -0.43 -13.40 -17.58
C LEU A 107 -1.52 -13.06 -18.62
N HIS A 108 -1.42 -13.62 -19.82
CA HIS A 108 -2.45 -13.49 -20.87
C HIS A 108 -3.82 -14.11 -20.51
N LEU A 109 -3.92 -14.89 -19.42
CA LEU A 109 -5.23 -15.35 -18.92
C LEU A 109 -5.93 -14.32 -18.04
N ALA A 110 -5.21 -13.28 -17.57
CA ALA A 110 -5.67 -12.38 -16.53
C ALA A 110 -6.93 -11.61 -16.95
N GLU A 111 -6.93 -10.97 -18.11
CA GLU A 111 -8.08 -10.21 -18.65
C GLU A 111 -9.36 -11.05 -18.61
N GLY A 112 -9.33 -12.22 -19.28
CA GLY A 112 -10.47 -13.12 -19.31
C GLY A 112 -10.85 -13.71 -17.96
N ILE A 113 -10.00 -13.68 -16.92
CA ILE A 113 -10.36 -14.07 -15.55
C ILE A 113 -11.00 -12.88 -14.81
N PHE A 114 -10.42 -11.69 -14.91
CA PHE A 114 -10.90 -10.46 -14.28
C PHE A 114 -12.30 -10.08 -14.78
N GLU A 115 -12.59 -10.25 -16.07
CA GLU A 115 -13.94 -10.03 -16.61
C GLU A 115 -15.02 -10.93 -16.01
N ARG A 116 -14.62 -12.04 -15.36
CA ARG A 116 -15.54 -13.04 -14.80
C ARG A 116 -15.52 -13.08 -13.27
N THR A 117 -14.84 -12.17 -12.60
CA THR A 117 -14.75 -12.17 -11.13
C THR A 117 -14.58 -10.77 -10.56
N ASP A 118 -15.06 -10.56 -9.34
CA ASP A 118 -14.74 -9.36 -8.59
C ASP A 118 -13.47 -9.63 -7.75
N ASP A 119 -12.34 -9.07 -8.17
CA ASP A 119 -11.04 -9.22 -7.50
C ASP A 119 -10.67 -8.02 -6.63
N SER A 120 -11.63 -7.30 -6.07
CA SER A 120 -11.37 -6.17 -5.16
C SER A 120 -10.53 -6.53 -3.92
N TRP A 121 -10.35 -7.82 -3.62
CA TRP A 121 -9.50 -8.33 -2.54
C TRP A 121 -8.10 -8.77 -3.02
N GLY A 122 -7.78 -8.59 -4.30
CA GLY A 122 -6.47 -8.86 -4.91
C GLY A 122 -6.08 -10.34 -5.00
N THR A 123 -7.02 -11.29 -4.93
CA THR A 123 -6.69 -12.73 -4.90
C THR A 123 -6.11 -13.21 -6.23
N ILE A 124 -6.63 -12.75 -7.36
CA ILE A 124 -6.10 -13.08 -8.69
C ILE A 124 -4.92 -12.17 -9.02
N GLY A 125 -5.01 -10.88 -8.68
CA GLY A 125 -3.91 -9.92 -8.82
C GLY A 125 -2.61 -10.39 -8.16
N GLU A 126 -2.68 -10.98 -6.97
CA GLU A 126 -1.51 -11.58 -6.30
C GLU A 126 -0.86 -12.69 -7.14
N THR A 127 -1.66 -13.52 -7.83
CA THR A 127 -1.12 -14.59 -8.67
C THR A 127 -0.48 -14.09 -9.96
N VAL A 128 -0.95 -12.96 -10.48
CA VAL A 128 -0.36 -12.25 -11.62
C VAL A 128 1.01 -11.68 -11.21
N GLN A 129 1.06 -11.00 -10.06
CA GLN A 129 2.32 -10.49 -9.48
C GLN A 129 3.33 -11.61 -9.20
N GLN A 130 2.88 -12.76 -8.69
CA GLN A 130 3.74 -13.93 -8.48
C GLN A 130 4.30 -14.47 -9.81
N ALA A 131 3.49 -14.52 -10.88
CA ALA A 131 3.97 -14.94 -12.19
C ALA A 131 5.00 -13.96 -12.77
N MET A 132 4.78 -12.64 -12.64
CA MET A 132 5.75 -11.63 -13.06
C MET A 132 7.05 -11.70 -12.25
N THR A 133 6.96 -11.97 -10.94
CA THR A 133 8.14 -12.19 -10.08
C THR A 133 8.93 -13.43 -10.53
N ALA A 134 8.24 -14.52 -10.85
CA ALA A 134 8.86 -15.72 -11.38
C ALA A 134 9.55 -15.45 -12.74
N ILE A 135 8.93 -14.64 -13.62
CA ILE A 135 9.53 -14.19 -14.88
C ILE A 135 10.81 -13.40 -14.63
N ALA A 136 10.81 -12.45 -13.68
CA ALA A 136 12.02 -11.70 -13.32
C ALA A 136 13.18 -12.62 -12.89
N GLY A 137 12.88 -13.69 -12.14
CA GLY A 137 13.87 -14.70 -11.76
C GLY A 137 14.41 -15.57 -12.91
N LEU A 138 13.82 -15.47 -14.11
CA LEU A 138 14.29 -16.16 -15.32
C LEU A 138 15.11 -15.26 -16.25
N ALA A 139 15.02 -13.93 -16.12
CA ALA A 139 15.46 -12.99 -17.14
C ALA A 139 16.91 -13.23 -17.61
N ASP A 140 17.86 -13.41 -16.69
CA ASP A 140 19.28 -13.65 -17.01
C ASP A 140 19.56 -14.94 -17.80
N ARG A 141 18.59 -15.87 -17.85
CA ARG A 141 18.73 -17.19 -18.45
C ARG A 141 17.92 -17.35 -19.74
N LEU A 142 17.21 -16.32 -20.16
CA LEU A 142 16.43 -16.35 -21.40
C LEU A 142 17.36 -16.28 -22.62
N THR A 143 17.00 -17.00 -23.67
CA THR A 143 17.76 -17.05 -24.94
C THR A 143 17.06 -16.33 -26.09
N ALA A 144 15.85 -15.81 -25.84
CA ALA A 144 15.10 -15.01 -26.81
C ALA A 144 15.92 -13.80 -27.29
N ALA A 145 15.84 -13.50 -28.59
CA ALA A 145 16.49 -12.32 -29.14
C ALA A 145 15.92 -11.06 -28.48
N PRO A 146 16.76 -10.13 -27.97
CA PRO A 146 16.30 -8.92 -27.29
C PRO A 146 15.24 -8.11 -28.02
N GLU A 147 15.37 -7.97 -29.34
CA GLU A 147 14.46 -7.19 -30.17
C GLU A 147 13.11 -7.89 -30.42
N THR A 148 13.09 -9.23 -30.34
CA THR A 148 11.86 -10.03 -30.35
C THR A 148 11.15 -9.87 -29.02
N LEU A 149 11.88 -10.03 -27.90
CA LEU A 149 11.34 -9.86 -26.56
C LEU A 149 10.76 -8.45 -26.36
N ALA A 150 11.44 -7.42 -26.87
CA ALA A 150 10.93 -6.04 -26.89
C ALA A 150 9.61 -5.92 -27.66
N GLY A 151 9.44 -6.67 -28.75
CA GLY A 151 8.17 -6.73 -29.49
C GLY A 151 7.06 -7.37 -28.66
N ASP A 152 7.34 -8.49 -28.00
CA ASP A 152 6.37 -9.22 -27.19
C ASP A 152 5.91 -8.40 -25.97
N ILE A 153 6.83 -7.69 -25.30
CA ILE A 153 6.51 -6.77 -24.20
C ILE A 153 5.61 -5.64 -24.70
N PHE A 154 5.98 -5.00 -25.82
CA PHE A 154 5.20 -3.89 -26.38
C PHE A 154 3.77 -4.32 -26.72
N GLU A 155 3.60 -5.48 -27.37
CA GLU A 155 2.28 -6.02 -27.70
C GLU A 155 1.47 -6.32 -26.44
N ALA A 156 2.07 -6.98 -25.45
CA ALA A 156 1.41 -7.34 -24.21
C ALA A 156 0.92 -6.11 -23.42
N MET A 157 1.76 -5.09 -23.26
CA MET A 157 1.39 -3.86 -22.54
C MET A 157 0.36 -3.01 -23.29
N THR A 158 0.36 -3.04 -24.63
CA THR A 158 -0.65 -2.32 -25.45
C THR A 158 -2.05 -2.90 -25.26
N GLY A 159 -2.15 -4.22 -25.09
CA GLY A 159 -3.42 -4.92 -24.84
C GLY A 159 -3.80 -5.06 -23.36
N ASP A 160 -3.01 -4.53 -22.43
CA ASP A 160 -3.17 -4.81 -21.00
C ASP A 160 -4.23 -3.92 -20.33
N GLY A 161 -5.49 -4.35 -20.41
CA GLY A 161 -6.62 -3.65 -19.78
C GLY A 161 -6.63 -3.67 -18.24
N TYR A 162 -5.87 -4.57 -17.61
CA TYR A 162 -5.97 -4.87 -16.17
C TYR A 162 -4.64 -4.80 -15.41
N GLY A 163 -3.55 -4.36 -16.04
CA GLY A 163 -2.22 -4.26 -15.43
C GLY A 163 -1.54 -5.61 -15.18
N ALA A 164 -1.88 -6.64 -15.97
CA ALA A 164 -1.27 -7.96 -15.85
C ALA A 164 0.23 -8.01 -16.25
N PHE A 165 0.65 -7.08 -17.08
CA PHE A 165 2.00 -6.89 -17.58
C PHE A 165 2.69 -5.67 -16.97
N ASP A 166 2.10 -5.09 -15.92
CA ASP A 166 2.76 -4.06 -15.11
C ASP A 166 4.14 -4.57 -14.65
N ASN A 167 5.16 -3.72 -14.76
CA ASN A 167 6.57 -4.01 -14.47
C ASN A 167 7.26 -5.01 -15.43
N ALA A 168 6.65 -5.40 -16.57
CA ALA A 168 7.28 -6.31 -17.53
C ALA A 168 8.65 -5.82 -18.02
N VAL A 169 8.79 -4.52 -18.28
CA VAL A 169 10.04 -3.90 -18.72
C VAL A 169 11.13 -4.06 -17.66
N SER A 170 10.81 -3.80 -16.39
CA SER A 170 11.73 -3.96 -15.27
C SER A 170 12.09 -5.44 -15.01
N ALA A 171 11.08 -6.32 -15.03
CA ALA A 171 11.27 -7.76 -14.81
C ALA A 171 12.18 -8.39 -15.87
N LEU A 172 12.08 -7.95 -17.12
CA LEU A 172 12.86 -8.49 -18.25
C LEU A 172 14.08 -7.64 -18.61
N ALA A 173 14.42 -6.63 -17.80
CA ALA A 173 15.55 -5.75 -18.04
C ALA A 173 16.87 -6.49 -18.35
N PRO A 174 17.26 -7.55 -17.61
CA PRO A 174 18.49 -8.28 -17.91
C PRO A 174 18.47 -9.00 -19.27
N ALA A 175 17.29 -9.49 -19.70
CA ALA A 175 17.12 -10.17 -20.99
C ALA A 175 17.05 -9.18 -22.17
N LEU A 176 16.50 -7.99 -21.95
CA LEU A 176 16.43 -6.93 -22.96
C LEU A 176 17.82 -6.37 -23.29
N GLY A 177 18.60 -6.02 -22.27
CA GLY A 177 19.85 -5.28 -22.47
C GLY A 177 19.67 -4.04 -23.35
N GLU A 178 20.78 -3.48 -23.83
CA GLU A 178 20.76 -2.23 -24.60
C GLU A 178 19.96 -2.34 -25.92
N ALA A 179 20.12 -3.44 -26.65
CA ALA A 179 19.46 -3.66 -27.93
C ALA A 179 17.93 -3.80 -27.78
N GLY A 180 17.47 -4.53 -26.76
CA GLY A 180 16.05 -4.70 -26.45
C GLY A 180 15.41 -3.37 -26.00
N PHE A 181 16.09 -2.61 -25.14
CA PHE A 181 15.60 -1.29 -24.72
C PHE A 181 15.50 -0.30 -25.88
N ALA A 182 16.51 -0.23 -26.75
CA ALA A 182 16.46 0.62 -27.95
C ALA A 182 15.30 0.21 -28.87
N ALA A 183 15.10 -1.09 -29.07
CA ALA A 183 14.03 -1.64 -29.88
C ALA A 183 12.62 -1.38 -29.29
N LEU A 184 12.50 -1.41 -27.96
CA LEU A 184 11.26 -1.12 -27.24
C LEU A 184 10.93 0.39 -27.26
N LYS A 185 11.93 1.24 -27.00
CA LYS A 185 11.81 2.70 -27.09
C LYS A 185 11.33 3.13 -28.48
N ALA A 186 11.98 2.64 -29.53
CA ALA A 186 11.62 2.97 -30.90
C ALA A 186 10.19 2.55 -31.26
N ARG A 187 9.70 1.41 -30.74
CA ARG A 187 8.30 0.97 -30.92
C ARG A 187 7.32 1.89 -30.21
N ALA A 188 7.60 2.26 -28.96
CA ALA A 188 6.74 3.16 -28.19
C ALA A 188 6.65 4.56 -28.83
N GLU A 189 7.78 5.13 -29.26
CA GLU A 189 7.81 6.42 -29.97
C GLU A 189 7.03 6.35 -31.29
N ALA A 190 7.27 5.31 -32.11
CA ALA A 190 6.54 5.12 -33.35
C ALA A 190 5.02 4.96 -33.15
N ALA A 191 4.61 4.23 -32.10
CA ALA A 191 3.19 4.04 -31.78
C ALA A 191 2.52 5.32 -31.30
N ARG A 192 3.21 6.15 -30.52
CA ARG A 192 2.71 7.45 -30.08
C ARG A 192 2.36 8.35 -31.26
N ASP A 193 3.22 8.38 -32.27
CA ASP A 193 3.10 9.27 -33.44
C ASP A 193 2.20 8.69 -34.56
N ALA A 194 1.95 7.38 -34.56
CA ALA A 194 1.11 6.73 -35.56
C ALA A 194 -0.37 7.20 -35.51
N PRO A 195 -1.10 7.17 -36.64
CA PRO A 195 -2.56 7.35 -36.61
C PRO A 195 -3.24 6.22 -35.83
N LEU A 196 -4.43 6.47 -35.29
CA LEU A 196 -5.23 5.42 -34.67
C LEU A 196 -5.72 4.43 -35.74
N THR A 197 -5.67 3.15 -35.41
CA THR A 197 -6.17 2.04 -36.22
C THR A 197 -7.65 1.76 -35.90
N ALA A 198 -8.30 0.90 -36.70
CA ALA A 198 -9.65 0.44 -36.39
C ALA A 198 -9.69 -0.36 -35.08
N ALA A 199 -8.67 -1.19 -34.82
CA ALA A 199 -8.56 -1.98 -33.59
C ALA A 199 -8.48 -1.09 -32.34
N ASP A 200 -7.78 0.05 -32.41
CA ASP A 200 -7.71 1.02 -31.31
C ASP A 200 -9.08 1.60 -30.94
N LEU A 201 -10.00 1.68 -31.91
CA LEU A 201 -11.33 2.25 -31.73
C LEU A 201 -12.36 1.20 -31.30
N ASP A 202 -12.17 -0.07 -31.64
CA ASP A 202 -13.11 -1.15 -31.35
C ASP A 202 -13.32 -1.34 -29.83
N HIS A 203 -12.28 -1.13 -29.02
CA HIS A 203 -12.39 -1.20 -27.55
C HIS A 203 -13.33 -0.13 -26.96
N TYR A 204 -13.55 0.95 -27.69
CA TYR A 204 -14.37 2.09 -27.28
C TYR A 204 -15.64 2.24 -28.13
N ASP A 205 -16.09 1.15 -28.76
CA ASP A 205 -17.27 1.15 -29.64
C ASP A 205 -18.56 1.63 -28.93
N TYR A 206 -18.63 1.43 -27.61
CA TYR A 206 -19.69 1.88 -26.72
C TYR A 206 -19.80 3.41 -26.62
N ILE A 207 -18.76 4.16 -27.02
CA ILE A 207 -18.76 5.62 -27.10
C ILE A 207 -19.30 6.04 -28.47
N SER A 208 -20.51 6.59 -28.51
CA SER A 208 -21.18 6.99 -29.76
C SER A 208 -20.51 8.16 -30.48
N ASP A 209 -19.94 9.11 -29.73
CA ASP A 209 -19.24 10.27 -30.31
C ASP A 209 -17.85 9.85 -30.81
N ARG A 210 -17.60 10.11 -32.11
CA ARG A 210 -16.35 9.70 -32.75
C ARG A 210 -15.14 10.45 -32.20
N ALA A 211 -15.26 11.74 -31.93
CA ALA A 211 -14.14 12.55 -31.46
C ALA A 211 -13.76 12.15 -30.02
N GLU A 212 -14.74 11.89 -29.17
CA GLU A 212 -14.51 11.36 -27.82
C GLU A 212 -13.89 9.97 -27.86
N ARG A 213 -14.36 9.09 -28.77
CA ARG A 213 -13.78 7.76 -28.97
C ARG A 213 -12.31 7.83 -29.38
N GLU A 214 -12.00 8.66 -30.38
CA GLU A 214 -10.63 8.88 -30.83
C GLU A 214 -9.76 9.50 -29.72
N ALA A 215 -10.31 10.43 -28.93
CA ALA A 215 -9.60 11.03 -27.81
C ALA A 215 -9.30 9.99 -26.71
N ARG A 216 -10.26 9.10 -26.39
CA ARG A 216 -10.09 8.05 -25.39
C ARG A 216 -9.05 7.01 -25.84
N ALA A 217 -9.14 6.56 -27.09
CA ALA A 217 -8.18 5.62 -27.67
C ALA A 217 -6.76 6.20 -27.70
N ARG A 218 -6.63 7.48 -28.09
CA ARG A 218 -5.34 8.17 -28.07
C ARG A 218 -4.79 8.32 -26.66
N GLN A 219 -5.64 8.67 -25.70
CA GLN A 219 -5.24 8.77 -24.29
C GLN A 219 -4.75 7.43 -23.75
N TRP A 220 -5.44 6.32 -24.05
CA TRP A 220 -5.01 4.97 -23.66
C TRP A 220 -3.63 4.64 -24.24
N ARG A 221 -3.49 4.76 -25.56
CA ARG A 221 -2.22 4.50 -26.24
C ARG A 221 -1.08 5.35 -25.69
N ASN A 222 -1.32 6.66 -25.52
CA ASN A 222 -0.32 7.57 -24.99
C ASN A 222 0.13 7.16 -23.59
N ARG A 223 -0.81 6.82 -22.68
CA ARG A 223 -0.47 6.32 -21.34
C ARG A 223 0.39 5.07 -21.39
N THR A 224 0.03 4.08 -22.20
CA THR A 224 0.84 2.86 -22.33
C THR A 224 2.25 3.19 -22.84
N THR A 225 2.35 4.01 -23.89
CA THR A 225 3.66 4.39 -24.43
C THR A 225 4.49 5.23 -23.44
N GLU A 226 3.85 6.09 -22.65
CA GLU A 226 4.50 6.88 -21.59
C GLU A 226 5.07 5.95 -20.51
N VAL A 227 4.29 4.98 -20.02
CA VAL A 227 4.78 3.99 -19.04
C VAL A 227 5.98 3.21 -19.59
N ILE A 228 5.90 2.72 -20.82
CA ILE A 228 7.02 2.01 -21.46
C ILE A 228 8.27 2.90 -21.55
N LEU A 229 8.12 4.15 -21.99
CA LEU A 229 9.24 5.07 -22.12
C LEU A 229 9.84 5.45 -20.76
N GLN A 230 9.01 5.58 -19.72
CA GLN A 230 9.46 5.83 -18.34
C GLN A 230 10.24 4.65 -17.80
N ASP A 231 9.70 3.42 -17.92
CA ASP A 231 10.38 2.21 -17.46
C ASP A 231 11.71 2.03 -18.20
N VAL A 232 11.75 2.25 -19.52
CA VAL A 232 13.00 2.18 -20.28
C VAL A 232 14.01 3.23 -19.81
N ALA A 233 13.57 4.48 -19.58
CA ALA A 233 14.44 5.53 -19.08
C ALA A 233 15.00 5.20 -17.69
N ASP A 234 14.18 4.64 -16.80
CA ASP A 234 14.58 4.21 -15.46
C ASP A 234 15.62 3.09 -15.51
N GLN A 235 15.40 2.07 -16.35
CA GLN A 235 16.36 0.97 -16.52
C GLN A 235 17.69 1.41 -17.12
N LEU A 236 17.67 2.47 -17.95
CA LEU A 236 18.87 3.05 -18.54
C LEU A 236 19.51 4.15 -17.69
N GLY A 237 18.89 4.58 -16.60
CA GLY A 237 19.32 5.74 -15.81
C GLY A 237 19.26 7.06 -16.59
N ASP A 238 18.44 7.14 -17.63
CA ASP A 238 18.33 8.30 -18.53
C ASP A 238 17.24 9.26 -18.02
N VAL A 239 17.59 10.02 -16.98
CA VAL A 239 16.70 11.00 -16.37
C VAL A 239 16.21 12.07 -17.36
N ASP A 240 17.02 12.43 -18.37
CA ASP A 240 16.65 13.47 -19.33
C ASP A 240 15.56 12.97 -20.29
N THR A 241 15.66 11.72 -20.76
CA THR A 241 14.57 11.08 -21.52
C THR A 241 13.30 10.95 -20.66
N TRP A 242 13.44 10.64 -19.36
CA TRP A 242 12.30 10.57 -18.45
C TRP A 242 11.60 11.94 -18.32
N LEU A 243 12.37 13.00 -18.05
CA LEU A 243 11.86 14.37 -17.90
C LEU A 243 11.22 14.91 -19.19
N ALA A 244 11.77 14.57 -20.35
CA ALA A 244 11.28 15.03 -21.66
C ALA A 244 9.86 14.55 -22.01
N GLN A 245 9.31 13.59 -21.26
CA GLN A 245 7.92 13.15 -21.43
C GLN A 245 6.90 14.14 -20.89
N TYR A 246 7.34 15.08 -20.05
CA TYR A 246 6.49 16.03 -19.36
C TYR A 246 6.74 17.46 -19.82
N THR A 247 5.70 18.28 -19.84
CA THR A 247 5.89 19.73 -19.99
C THR A 247 6.48 20.33 -18.70
N PRO A 248 7.13 21.52 -18.77
CA PRO A 248 7.61 22.21 -17.57
C PRO A 248 6.54 22.41 -16.50
N GLU A 249 5.28 22.62 -16.89
CA GLU A 249 4.14 22.78 -15.98
C GLU A 249 3.69 21.45 -15.36
N GLN A 250 3.79 20.35 -16.09
CA GLN A 250 3.49 19.02 -15.53
C GLN A 250 4.55 18.61 -14.50
N LEU A 251 5.82 18.93 -14.74
CA LEU A 251 6.91 18.64 -13.81
C LEU A 251 6.78 19.39 -12.47
N THR A 252 5.97 20.44 -12.37
CA THR A 252 5.67 21.12 -11.10
C THR A 252 4.47 20.53 -10.35
N GLN A 253 3.78 19.52 -10.90
CA GLN A 253 2.67 18.88 -10.21
C GLN A 253 3.18 18.00 -9.07
N HIS A 254 2.50 18.03 -7.92
CA HIS A 254 2.88 17.24 -6.73
C HIS A 254 2.92 15.72 -6.97
N THR A 255 2.23 15.22 -7.99
CA THR A 255 2.23 13.79 -8.38
C THR A 255 3.40 13.39 -9.28
N ILE A 256 4.17 14.35 -9.81
CA ILE A 256 5.27 14.11 -10.77
C ILE A 256 6.60 14.64 -10.21
N ALA A 257 6.59 15.82 -9.61
CA ALA A 257 7.79 16.50 -9.13
C ALA A 257 8.65 15.66 -8.17
N PRO A 258 8.10 14.92 -7.17
CA PRO A 258 8.91 14.07 -6.30
C PRO A 258 9.67 13.00 -7.07
N ALA A 259 8.99 12.32 -8.01
CA ALA A 259 9.56 11.26 -8.84
C ALA A 259 10.66 11.79 -9.77
N ALA A 260 10.44 12.96 -10.36
CA ALA A 260 11.40 13.67 -11.21
C ALA A 260 12.66 14.08 -10.43
N ALA A 261 12.48 14.74 -9.28
CA ALA A 261 13.57 15.22 -8.45
C ALA A 261 14.37 14.07 -7.81
N THR A 262 13.72 12.96 -7.43
CA THR A 262 14.41 11.76 -6.93
C THR A 262 15.39 11.19 -7.97
N ARG A 263 14.95 11.05 -9.23
CA ARG A 263 15.82 10.59 -10.32
C ARG A 263 17.00 11.52 -10.57
N LEU A 264 16.76 12.84 -10.52
CA LEU A 264 17.83 13.83 -10.61
C LEU A 264 18.86 13.68 -9.48
N LEU A 265 18.41 13.38 -8.25
CA LEU A 265 19.32 13.11 -7.12
C LEU A 265 20.15 11.85 -7.34
N GLU A 266 19.53 10.77 -7.83
CA GLU A 266 20.20 9.48 -8.08
C GLU A 266 21.36 9.61 -9.09
N VAL A 267 21.23 10.49 -10.09
CA VAL A 267 22.30 10.78 -11.06
C VAL A 267 23.21 11.94 -10.66
N GLY A 268 23.09 12.47 -9.43
CA GLY A 268 23.97 13.51 -8.92
C GLY A 268 23.70 14.93 -9.45
N ARG A 269 22.44 15.27 -9.75
CA ARG A 269 21.96 16.62 -10.15
C ARG A 269 21.09 17.30 -9.06
N PRO A 270 21.58 17.47 -7.82
CA PRO A 270 20.77 17.95 -6.71
C PRO A 270 20.30 19.41 -6.83
N GLU A 271 21.03 20.29 -7.53
CA GLU A 271 20.63 21.69 -7.73
C GLU A 271 19.37 21.81 -8.61
N GLU A 272 19.27 20.96 -9.63
CA GLU A 272 18.13 20.91 -10.53
C GLU A 272 16.91 20.29 -9.82
N ALA A 273 17.14 19.20 -9.08
CA ALA A 273 16.14 18.59 -8.22
C ALA A 273 15.55 19.60 -7.22
N LEU A 274 16.42 20.36 -6.54
CA LEU A 274 16.02 21.40 -5.59
C LEU A 274 15.20 22.51 -6.26
N THR A 275 15.61 22.93 -7.46
CA THR A 275 14.88 23.96 -8.21
C THR A 275 13.49 23.48 -8.60
N LEU A 276 13.38 22.22 -9.03
CA LEU A 276 12.11 21.62 -9.43
C LEU A 276 11.18 21.47 -8.23
N ILE A 277 11.66 20.89 -7.12
CA ILE A 277 10.84 20.58 -5.96
C ILE A 277 10.33 21.86 -5.27
N ARG A 278 11.14 22.93 -5.21
CA ARG A 278 10.71 24.22 -4.68
C ARG A 278 9.57 24.83 -5.48
N LYS A 279 9.64 24.78 -6.83
CA LYS A 279 8.53 25.24 -7.68
C LYS A 279 7.26 24.45 -7.43
N ALA A 280 7.37 23.13 -7.23
CA ALA A 280 6.23 22.28 -6.94
C ALA A 280 5.61 22.57 -5.57
N ILE A 281 6.44 22.84 -4.55
CA ILE A 281 5.98 23.28 -3.22
C ILE A 281 5.28 24.64 -3.32
N ASP A 282 5.86 25.61 -4.02
CA ASP A 282 5.29 26.95 -4.18
C ASP A 282 3.95 26.93 -4.95
N ALA A 283 3.78 25.99 -5.89
CA ALA A 283 2.56 25.82 -6.66
C ALA A 283 1.48 24.96 -5.96
N PHE A 284 1.79 24.37 -4.81
CA PHE A 284 0.88 23.46 -4.11
C PHE A 284 -0.09 24.23 -3.20
N GLU A 285 -1.37 24.28 -3.60
CA GLU A 285 -2.42 25.05 -2.90
C GLU A 285 -3.37 24.19 -2.04
N ALA A 286 -3.20 22.86 -2.00
CA ALA A 286 -4.14 21.95 -1.35
C ALA A 286 -3.81 21.72 0.14
N ASP A 287 -4.26 22.62 1.01
CA ASP A 287 -3.99 22.53 2.46
C ASP A 287 -4.53 21.27 3.15
N TRP A 288 -5.56 20.62 2.59
CA TRP A 288 -6.16 19.38 3.11
C TRP A 288 -5.32 18.12 2.79
N LEU A 289 -4.37 18.23 1.85
CA LEU A 289 -3.51 17.13 1.44
C LEU A 289 -2.11 17.32 2.05
N ASP A 290 -1.53 16.28 2.65
CA ASP A 290 -0.14 16.32 3.13
C ASP A 290 0.81 16.03 1.95
N PRO A 291 1.61 17.00 1.50
CA PRO A 291 2.55 16.80 0.39
C PRO A 291 3.85 16.12 0.89
N ARG A 292 3.72 15.01 1.62
CA ARG A 292 4.85 14.34 2.29
C ARG A 292 6.02 14.06 1.33
N GLU A 293 5.71 13.52 0.15
CA GLU A 293 6.73 13.18 -0.84
C GLU A 293 7.47 14.42 -1.37
N LEU A 294 6.80 15.58 -1.47
CA LEU A 294 7.46 16.83 -1.85
C LEU A 294 8.47 17.27 -0.79
N ASP A 295 8.07 17.23 0.49
CA ASP A 295 8.94 17.60 1.60
C ASP A 295 10.11 16.63 1.75
N ASP A 296 9.88 15.32 1.66
CA ASP A 296 10.92 14.31 1.81
C ASP A 296 12.02 14.46 0.73
N VAL A 297 11.61 14.70 -0.53
CA VAL A 297 12.56 14.95 -1.63
C VAL A 297 13.23 16.32 -1.50
N HIS A 298 12.53 17.35 -1.01
CA HIS A 298 13.14 18.64 -0.71
C HIS A 298 14.23 18.52 0.36
N PHE A 299 13.99 17.76 1.43
CA PHE A 299 14.99 17.48 2.45
C PHE A 299 16.19 16.73 1.88
N ALA A 300 15.96 15.70 1.06
CA ALA A 300 17.02 14.96 0.39
C ALA A 300 17.87 15.86 -0.52
N CYS A 301 17.26 16.81 -1.23
CA CYS A 301 17.99 17.79 -2.04
C CYS A 301 18.88 18.70 -1.19
N LEU A 302 18.36 19.23 -0.07
CA LEU A 302 19.12 20.10 0.82
C LEU A 302 20.29 19.35 1.48
N ASP A 303 20.07 18.09 1.87
CA ASP A 303 21.11 17.22 2.43
C ASP A 303 22.21 16.91 1.41
N ALA A 304 21.83 16.53 0.19
CA ALA A 304 22.77 16.26 -0.91
C ALA A 304 23.64 17.48 -1.27
N LEU A 305 23.11 18.70 -1.12
CA LEU A 305 23.85 19.95 -1.33
C LEU A 305 24.64 20.41 -0.10
N GLY A 306 24.55 19.69 1.03
CA GLY A 306 25.16 20.09 2.30
C GLY A 306 24.57 21.37 2.90
N GLN A 307 23.37 21.79 2.49
CA GLN A 307 22.68 22.99 2.98
C GLN A 307 22.02 22.72 4.34
N LYS A 308 22.83 22.42 5.36
CA LYS A 308 22.39 21.98 6.69
C LYS A 308 21.44 22.96 7.38
N ASP A 309 21.68 24.26 7.27
CA ASP A 309 20.83 25.27 7.90
C ASP A 309 19.43 25.29 7.27
N ALA A 310 19.36 25.33 5.94
CA ALA A 310 18.10 25.27 5.21
C ALA A 310 17.36 23.95 5.46
N LEU A 311 18.08 22.82 5.58
CA LEU A 311 17.48 21.53 5.93
C LEU A 311 16.85 21.57 7.32
N ARG A 312 17.56 22.10 8.32
CA ARG A 312 17.04 22.25 9.68
C ARG A 312 15.80 23.13 9.71
N ASP A 313 15.82 24.25 9.01
CA ASP A 313 14.68 25.17 8.92
C ASP A 313 13.47 24.51 8.26
N ALA A 314 13.68 23.78 7.16
CA ALA A 314 12.60 23.10 6.45
C ALA A 314 11.98 21.96 7.27
N LEU A 315 12.81 21.17 7.97
CA LEU A 315 12.33 20.14 8.91
C LEU A 315 11.53 20.75 10.06
N TRP A 316 12.00 21.88 10.62
CA TRP A 316 11.28 22.61 11.66
C TRP A 316 9.93 23.13 11.15
N GLN A 317 9.89 23.71 9.95
CA GLN A 317 8.64 24.20 9.35
C GLN A 317 7.62 23.06 9.15
N ARG A 318 8.05 21.89 8.67
CA ARG A 318 7.17 20.71 8.53
C ARG A 318 6.65 20.25 9.88
N PHE A 319 7.50 20.19 10.91
CA PHE A 319 7.06 19.90 12.27
C PHE A 319 6.07 20.96 12.77
N ALA A 320 6.39 22.24 12.67
CA ALA A 320 5.54 23.31 13.21
C ALA A 320 4.20 23.44 12.49
N LYS A 321 4.12 23.10 11.20
CA LYS A 321 2.88 23.14 10.40
C LYS A 321 1.99 21.91 10.59
N ARG A 322 2.57 20.72 10.83
CA ARG A 322 1.86 19.43 10.78
C ARG A 322 2.10 18.51 11.99
N LEU A 323 2.83 18.97 12.99
CA LEU A 323 3.33 18.17 14.11
C LEU A 323 4.00 16.86 13.68
N CYS A 324 4.79 16.88 12.59
CA CYS A 324 5.45 15.69 12.06
C CYS A 324 6.57 15.19 13.00
N PRO A 325 6.44 14.03 13.67
CA PRO A 325 7.44 13.57 14.63
C PRO A 325 8.77 13.19 13.97
N ASP A 326 8.72 12.66 12.75
CA ASP A 326 9.91 12.25 11.99
C ASP A 326 10.77 13.47 11.64
N ALA A 327 10.12 14.57 11.23
CA ALA A 327 10.78 15.82 10.91
C ALA A 327 11.46 16.44 12.13
N LEU A 328 10.78 16.47 13.30
CA LEU A 328 11.39 16.94 14.54
C LEU A 328 12.58 16.08 14.95
N ARG A 329 12.45 14.75 14.93
CA ARG A 329 13.58 13.87 15.28
C ARG A 329 14.77 14.06 14.34
N HIS A 330 14.53 14.30 13.06
CA HIS A 330 15.60 14.61 12.11
C HIS A 330 16.22 15.98 12.41
N HIS A 331 15.40 17.02 12.65
CA HIS A 331 15.88 18.35 13.02
C HIS A 331 16.80 18.31 14.24
N LEU A 332 16.38 17.65 15.33
CA LEU A 332 17.15 17.54 16.57
C LEU A 332 18.50 16.83 16.36
N LYS A 333 18.55 15.78 15.52
CA LYS A 333 19.81 15.08 15.18
C LYS A 333 20.83 15.94 14.44
N LEU A 334 20.40 17.01 13.78
CA LEU A 334 21.27 17.92 13.05
C LEU A 334 21.76 19.09 13.93
N LEU A 335 21.27 19.21 15.16
CA LEU A 335 21.73 20.22 16.11
C LEU A 335 23.07 19.81 16.74
N PRO A 336 23.93 20.79 17.08
CA PRO A 336 25.06 20.56 17.97
C PRO A 336 24.60 20.00 19.34
N ASP A 337 25.47 19.23 20.02
CA ASP A 337 25.23 18.49 21.27
C ASP A 337 24.72 19.30 22.49
N PHE A 338 24.48 20.61 22.36
CA PHE A 338 23.99 21.50 23.43
C PHE A 338 22.79 22.37 23.04
N ASP A 339 22.36 22.35 21.77
CA ASP A 339 21.21 23.13 21.28
C ASP A 339 19.90 22.30 21.28
N ASP A 340 19.98 21.00 21.58
CA ASP A 340 18.87 20.06 21.53
C ASP A 340 17.82 20.30 22.61
N ILE A 341 18.23 20.61 23.86
CA ILE A 341 17.32 20.90 24.97
C ILE A 341 16.44 22.12 24.67
N ASP A 342 17.03 23.22 24.22
CA ASP A 342 16.29 24.44 23.89
C ASP A 342 15.32 24.22 22.71
N ALA A 343 15.74 23.41 21.73
CA ALA A 343 14.90 23.05 20.59
C ALA A 343 13.75 22.10 20.99
N GLU A 344 13.99 21.16 21.90
CA GLU A 344 12.96 20.29 22.46
C GLU A 344 11.92 21.10 23.24
N ASP A 345 12.34 22.06 24.07
CA ASP A 345 11.43 22.94 24.79
C ASP A 345 10.61 23.82 23.84
N ALA A 346 11.24 24.37 22.80
CA ALA A 346 10.53 25.10 21.75
C ALA A 346 9.51 24.21 21.03
N ALA A 347 9.86 22.94 20.76
CA ALA A 347 8.97 22.00 20.10
C ALA A 347 7.75 21.65 20.97
N ARG A 348 7.98 21.47 22.28
CA ARG A 348 6.90 21.26 23.25
C ARG A 348 5.97 22.47 23.33
N GLN A 349 6.50 23.70 23.23
CA GLN A 349 5.69 24.91 23.18
C GLN A 349 4.81 24.95 21.93
N VAL A 350 5.36 24.61 20.76
CA VAL A 350 4.61 24.53 19.50
C VAL A 350 3.43 23.57 19.64
N VAL A 351 3.68 22.35 20.11
CA VAL A 351 2.62 21.33 20.34
C VAL A 351 1.58 21.85 21.34
N ALA A 352 2.01 22.47 22.44
CA ALA A 352 1.10 22.96 23.48
C ALA A 352 0.07 23.98 22.95
N THR A 353 0.48 24.80 21.99
CA THR A 353 -0.34 25.86 21.39
C THR A 353 -0.98 25.48 20.05
N PHE A 354 -0.74 24.28 19.54
CA PHE A 354 -1.16 23.89 18.18
C PHE A 354 -2.70 23.80 18.06
N GLU A 355 -3.25 24.26 16.94
CA GLU A 355 -4.67 24.16 16.61
C GLU A 355 -4.85 23.33 15.33
N PRO A 356 -5.76 22.34 15.31
CA PRO A 356 -6.70 21.96 16.38
C PRO A 356 -6.04 21.19 17.55
N VAL A 357 -6.67 21.24 18.74
CA VAL A 357 -6.10 20.63 19.97
C VAL A 357 -5.99 19.11 19.86
N GLU A 358 -6.86 18.48 19.07
CA GLU A 358 -6.86 17.04 18.80
C GLU A 358 -5.59 16.59 18.09
N GLU A 359 -5.02 17.42 17.20
CA GLU A 359 -3.75 17.13 16.55
C GLU A 359 -2.58 17.17 17.54
N ALA A 360 -2.59 18.12 18.49
CA ALA A 360 -1.62 18.15 19.58
C ALA A 360 -1.69 16.90 20.47
N LEU A 361 -2.90 16.46 20.81
CA LEU A 361 -3.14 15.26 21.61
C LEU A 361 -2.75 13.99 20.85
N SER A 362 -3.06 13.92 19.55
CA SER A 362 -2.65 12.84 18.65
C SER A 362 -1.13 12.73 18.58
N TYR A 363 -0.43 13.87 18.45
CA TYR A 363 1.03 13.92 18.51
C TYR A 363 1.56 13.35 19.83
N CYS A 364 1.04 13.82 20.98
CA CYS A 364 1.49 13.36 22.29
C CYS A 364 1.29 11.84 22.47
N LEU A 365 0.19 11.29 21.95
CA LEU A 365 -0.06 9.85 21.92
C LEU A 365 0.96 9.11 21.04
N ALA A 366 1.21 9.61 19.83
CA ALA A 366 2.11 8.99 18.86
C ALA A 366 3.56 8.91 19.38
N VAL A 367 4.05 9.96 20.04
CA VAL A 367 5.41 10.00 20.63
C VAL A 367 5.46 9.54 22.08
N ARG A 368 4.30 9.24 22.69
CA ARG A 368 4.13 8.84 24.10
C ARG A 368 4.61 9.87 25.13
N ASP A 369 4.55 11.17 24.80
CA ASP A 369 4.80 12.26 25.77
C ASP A 369 3.52 12.56 26.57
N LEU A 370 3.24 11.70 27.56
CA LEU A 370 2.10 11.84 28.47
C LEU A 370 2.16 13.10 29.36
N PRO A 371 3.34 13.54 29.86
CA PRO A 371 3.45 14.81 30.56
C PRO A 371 3.00 16.01 29.71
N LEU A 372 3.36 16.06 28.43
CA LEU A 372 2.90 17.11 27.51
C LEU A 372 1.39 17.00 27.24
N ALA A 373 0.87 15.78 27.03
CA ALA A 373 -0.57 15.58 26.90
C ALA A 373 -1.33 16.13 28.11
N LYS A 374 -0.83 15.85 29.33
CA LYS A 374 -1.40 16.41 30.56
C LYS A 374 -1.40 17.94 30.55
N GLN A 375 -0.28 18.56 30.18
CA GLN A 375 -0.18 20.02 30.09
C GLN A 375 -1.21 20.60 29.10
N VAL A 376 -1.37 19.98 27.92
CA VAL A 376 -2.36 20.40 26.90
C VAL A 376 -3.78 20.29 27.45
N ILE A 377 -4.12 19.15 28.07
CA ILE A 377 -5.45 18.90 28.63
C ILE A 377 -5.78 19.92 29.73
N ASP A 378 -4.87 20.13 30.67
CA ASP A 378 -5.09 21.07 31.79
C ASP A 378 -5.31 22.51 31.28
N ALA A 379 -4.55 22.92 30.27
CA ALA A 379 -4.63 24.27 29.73
C ALA A 379 -5.85 24.49 28.82
N ARG A 380 -6.29 23.45 28.09
CA ARG A 380 -7.19 23.60 26.93
C ARG A 380 -8.37 22.64 26.93
N LEU A 381 -8.71 22.02 28.06
CA LEU A 381 -9.83 21.07 28.18
C LEU A 381 -11.11 21.54 27.49
N GLY A 382 -11.48 22.81 27.67
CA GLY A 382 -12.71 23.38 27.09
C GLY A 382 -12.72 23.49 25.57
N GLN A 383 -11.59 23.30 24.89
CA GLN A 383 -11.47 23.29 23.43
C GLN A 383 -11.54 21.88 22.83
N ILE A 384 -11.42 20.84 23.65
CA ILE A 384 -11.36 19.44 23.18
C ILE A 384 -12.74 19.00 22.69
N ASP A 385 -12.83 18.58 21.43
CA ASP A 385 -14.03 18.00 20.85
C ASP A 385 -14.17 16.52 21.24
N GLY A 386 -15.18 16.20 22.05
CA GLY A 386 -15.53 14.83 22.40
C GLY A 386 -16.00 13.97 21.22
N ASP A 387 -16.14 14.51 20.01
CA ASP A 387 -16.33 13.72 18.79
C ASP A 387 -15.06 12.98 18.34
N ALA A 388 -13.86 13.44 18.75
CA ALA A 388 -12.56 12.92 18.34
C ALA A 388 -12.14 11.60 19.04
N TYR A 389 -13.07 10.65 19.16
CA TYR A 389 -12.91 9.44 19.97
C TYR A 389 -11.74 8.53 19.54
N GLU A 390 -11.34 8.59 18.26
CA GLU A 390 -10.19 7.83 17.71
C GLU A 390 -8.85 8.25 18.35
N VAL A 391 -8.74 9.50 18.81
CA VAL A 391 -7.57 10.02 19.54
C VAL A 391 -7.79 9.96 21.05
N LEU A 392 -8.97 10.39 21.51
CA LEU A 392 -9.24 10.56 22.94
C LEU A 392 -9.30 9.23 23.70
N THR A 393 -9.86 8.18 23.09
CA THR A 393 -9.96 6.85 23.74
C THR A 393 -8.59 6.26 24.05
N PRO A 394 -7.70 6.04 23.06
CA PRO A 394 -6.38 5.47 23.34
C PRO A 394 -5.51 6.38 24.21
N LEU A 395 -5.65 7.71 24.10
CA LEU A 395 -4.90 8.63 24.96
C LEU A 395 -5.36 8.57 26.42
N ALA A 396 -6.67 8.50 26.69
CA ALA A 396 -7.18 8.36 28.05
C ALA A 396 -6.72 7.04 28.69
N GLU A 397 -6.73 5.94 27.94
CA GLU A 397 -6.20 4.65 28.39
C GLU A 397 -4.71 4.73 28.72
N ALA A 398 -3.91 5.40 27.88
CA ALA A 398 -2.48 5.61 28.11
C ALA A 398 -2.20 6.51 29.33
N LEU A 399 -3.05 7.51 29.59
CA LEU A 399 -2.92 8.43 30.72
C LEU A 399 -3.33 7.79 32.05
N SER A 400 -4.33 6.90 32.06
CA SER A 400 -4.96 6.39 33.28
C SER A 400 -4.00 5.91 34.38
N PRO A 401 -2.90 5.16 34.09
CA PRO A 401 -2.01 4.64 35.13
C PRO A 401 -1.21 5.72 35.89
N HIS A 402 -0.91 6.85 35.26
CA HIS A 402 0.02 7.86 35.82
C HIS A 402 -0.60 9.27 35.92
N HIS A 403 -1.67 9.52 35.16
CA HIS A 403 -2.39 10.78 35.07
C HIS A 403 -3.92 10.51 35.07
N PRO A 404 -4.47 9.87 36.12
CA PRO A 404 -5.85 9.40 36.15
C PRO A 404 -6.88 10.55 36.04
N LEU A 405 -6.58 11.73 36.57
CA LEU A 405 -7.45 12.90 36.43
C LEU A 405 -7.63 13.28 34.94
N GLN A 406 -6.54 13.38 34.19
CA GLN A 406 -6.59 13.75 32.77
C GLN A 406 -7.31 12.69 31.93
N ALA A 407 -7.10 11.41 32.22
CA ALA A 407 -7.88 10.33 31.59
C ALA A 407 -9.39 10.50 31.82
N VAL A 408 -9.79 10.78 33.07
CA VAL A 408 -11.19 11.09 33.42
C VAL A 408 -11.73 12.29 32.66
N LEU A 409 -10.96 13.36 32.52
CA LEU A 409 -11.40 14.56 31.80
C LEU A 409 -11.67 14.27 30.30
N LEU A 410 -10.83 13.45 29.65
CA LEU A 410 -11.05 13.03 28.26
C LEU A 410 -12.29 12.12 28.12
N TRP A 411 -12.46 11.14 29.01
CA TRP A 411 -13.65 10.30 29.03
C TRP A 411 -14.93 11.12 29.24
N ARG A 412 -14.91 12.09 30.15
CA ARG A 412 -16.03 13.01 30.40
C ARG A 412 -16.35 13.86 29.17
N ALA A 413 -15.35 14.39 28.46
CA ALA A 413 -15.56 15.12 27.22
C ALA A 413 -16.32 14.27 26.18
N MET A 414 -15.94 12.99 26.01
CA MET A 414 -16.64 12.06 25.11
C MET A 414 -18.05 11.70 25.58
N ILE A 415 -18.26 11.51 26.89
CA ILE A 415 -19.59 11.28 27.48
C ILE A 415 -20.50 12.48 27.22
N ASP A 416 -20.03 13.68 27.58
CA ASP A 416 -20.78 14.93 27.47
C ASP A 416 -21.14 15.23 26.02
N PHE A 417 -20.21 15.00 25.07
CA PHE A 417 -20.49 15.10 23.64
C PHE A 417 -21.59 14.12 23.21
N ALA A 418 -21.44 12.83 23.53
CA ALA A 418 -22.36 11.80 23.09
C ALA A 418 -23.79 12.06 23.60
N LEU A 419 -23.92 12.47 24.87
CA LEU A 419 -25.20 12.77 25.49
C LEU A 419 -25.76 14.09 24.96
N THR A 420 -25.00 15.18 24.94
CA THR A 420 -25.48 16.50 24.48
C THR A 420 -25.94 16.44 23.02
N ARG A 421 -25.16 15.82 22.13
CA ARG A 421 -25.48 15.66 20.70
C ARG A 421 -26.45 14.51 20.40
N GLN A 422 -26.92 13.80 21.43
CA GLN A 422 -27.85 12.66 21.31
C GLN A 422 -27.38 11.55 20.37
N ARG A 423 -26.06 11.26 20.34
CA ARG A 423 -25.47 10.21 19.52
C ARG A 423 -25.78 8.82 20.11
N LYS A 424 -27.01 8.34 19.91
CA LYS A 424 -27.50 7.08 20.52
C LYS A 424 -26.61 5.85 20.25
N GLY A 425 -25.98 5.80 19.07
CA GLY A 425 -25.02 4.74 18.72
C GLY A 425 -23.79 4.71 19.64
N ARG A 426 -23.42 5.84 20.25
CA ARG A 426 -22.27 5.97 21.15
C ARG A 426 -22.57 5.79 22.62
N TYR A 427 -23.85 5.68 23.00
CA TYR A 427 -24.23 5.55 24.42
C TYR A 427 -23.64 4.29 25.09
N GLY A 428 -23.33 3.23 24.33
CA GLY A 428 -22.64 2.05 24.87
C GLY A 428 -21.20 2.37 25.28
N HIS A 429 -20.45 3.04 24.39
CA HIS A 429 -19.11 3.54 24.69
C HIS A 429 -19.12 4.56 25.83
N ALA A 430 -20.06 5.52 25.83
CA ALA A 430 -20.20 6.49 26.92
C ALA A 430 -20.46 5.83 28.28
N ALA A 431 -21.26 4.76 28.33
CA ALA A 431 -21.46 4.00 29.57
C ALA A 431 -20.15 3.33 30.02
N GLY A 432 -19.40 2.72 29.09
CA GLY A 432 -18.06 2.18 29.37
C GLY A 432 -17.07 3.24 29.87
N HIS A 433 -17.06 4.43 29.27
CA HIS A 433 -16.25 5.56 29.73
C HIS A 433 -16.64 6.02 31.14
N LEU A 434 -17.92 5.95 31.52
CA LEU A 434 -18.35 6.30 32.87
C LEU A 434 -17.87 5.25 33.90
N VAL A 435 -17.87 3.97 33.53
CA VAL A 435 -17.28 2.90 34.35
C VAL A 435 -15.78 3.12 34.52
N ALA A 436 -15.05 3.40 33.43
CA ALA A 436 -13.63 3.72 33.49
C ALA A 436 -13.35 4.97 34.37
N CYS A 437 -14.23 5.97 34.34
CA CYS A 437 -14.16 7.11 35.25
C CYS A 437 -14.29 6.70 36.72
N ALA A 438 -15.14 5.72 37.04
CA ALA A 438 -15.34 5.24 38.40
C ALA A 438 -14.14 4.40 38.89
N GLU A 439 -13.55 3.59 38.00
CA GLU A 439 -12.35 2.82 38.32
C GLU A 439 -11.14 3.72 38.60
N ALA A 440 -10.95 4.76 37.78
CA ALA A 440 -9.86 5.71 37.91
C ALA A 440 -10.00 6.68 39.10
N ASP A 441 -11.21 6.89 39.63
CA ASP A 441 -11.50 7.79 40.77
C ASP A 441 -10.63 7.48 41.99
N SER A 442 -10.40 6.20 42.27
CA SER A 442 -9.56 5.76 43.39
C SER A 442 -8.10 6.22 43.31
N GLY A 443 -7.61 6.53 42.10
CA GLY A 443 -6.27 7.05 41.86
C GLY A 443 -6.18 8.58 41.89
N ILE A 444 -7.29 9.31 42.06
CA ILE A 444 -7.33 10.77 42.02
C ILE A 444 -7.41 11.32 43.45
N THR A 445 -6.32 11.94 43.91
CA THR A 445 -6.27 12.55 45.25
C THR A 445 -6.76 13.99 45.28
N ASP A 446 -6.71 14.68 44.15
CA ASP A 446 -7.13 16.08 44.00
C ASP A 446 -7.73 16.28 42.62
N TYR A 447 -8.98 16.76 42.58
CA TYR A 447 -9.69 17.11 41.35
C TYR A 447 -9.43 18.56 40.91
N GLY A 448 -8.75 19.36 41.74
CA GLY A 448 -8.51 20.78 41.49
C GLY A 448 -9.82 21.54 41.25
N PRO A 449 -9.97 22.24 40.11
CA PRO A 449 -11.20 22.98 39.79
C PRO A 449 -12.32 22.10 39.22
N HIS A 450 -12.09 20.81 38.98
CA HIS A 450 -13.05 19.92 38.33
C HIS A 450 -13.97 19.22 39.35
N LEU A 451 -15.14 18.75 38.88
CA LEU A 451 -16.07 17.99 39.71
C LEU A 451 -15.47 16.65 40.14
N SER A 452 -15.70 16.27 41.40
CA SER A 452 -15.45 14.90 41.86
C SER A 452 -16.25 13.88 41.04
N HIS A 453 -15.92 12.59 41.09
CA HIS A 453 -16.72 11.58 40.40
C HIS A 453 -18.20 11.60 40.84
N ALA A 454 -18.44 11.69 42.15
CA ALA A 454 -19.79 11.74 42.70
C ALA A 454 -20.58 12.97 42.20
N ASP A 455 -19.96 14.15 42.21
CA ASP A 455 -20.62 15.39 41.77
C ASP A 455 -20.86 15.40 40.26
N TYR A 456 -19.91 14.89 39.46
CA TYR A 456 -20.10 14.74 38.02
C TYR A 456 -21.25 13.78 37.70
N LEU A 457 -21.32 12.63 38.39
CA LEU A 457 -22.41 11.67 38.20
C LEU A 457 -23.78 12.28 38.56
N ALA A 458 -23.85 13.03 39.66
CA ALA A 458 -25.07 13.73 40.07
C ALA A 458 -25.50 14.78 39.03
N ALA A 459 -24.57 15.60 38.54
CA ALA A 459 -24.84 16.58 37.49
C ALA A 459 -25.28 15.93 36.16
N LEU A 460 -24.67 14.79 35.81
CA LEU A 460 -25.03 14.01 34.63
C LEU A 460 -26.45 13.45 34.75
N GLN A 461 -26.82 12.93 35.92
CA GLN A 461 -28.17 12.44 36.22
C GLN A 461 -29.20 13.57 36.11
N ASP A 462 -28.94 14.74 36.70
CA ASP A 462 -29.86 15.87 36.65
C ASP A 462 -30.08 16.36 35.20
N THR A 463 -28.99 16.58 34.47
CA THR A 463 -29.03 17.11 33.09
C THR A 463 -29.60 16.11 32.08
N HIS A 464 -29.38 14.81 32.29
CA HIS A 464 -29.66 13.77 31.29
C HIS A 464 -30.58 12.65 31.79
N ALA A 465 -31.36 12.88 32.85
CA ALA A 465 -32.29 11.91 33.44
C ALA A 465 -33.19 11.16 32.43
N ARG A 466 -33.61 11.84 31.34
CA ARG A 466 -34.53 11.28 30.35
C ARG A 466 -33.86 10.34 29.33
N LYS A 467 -32.53 10.24 29.29
CA LYS A 467 -31.78 9.39 28.35
C LYS A 467 -31.72 7.93 28.82
N ARG A 468 -32.88 7.28 28.94
CA ARG A 468 -33.01 5.90 29.46
C ARG A 468 -32.07 4.90 28.79
N ALA A 469 -31.95 4.95 27.46
CA ALA A 469 -31.06 4.06 26.70
C ALA A 469 -29.55 4.18 27.05
N PHE A 470 -29.13 5.25 27.74
CA PHE A 470 -27.79 5.37 28.30
C PHE A 470 -27.76 4.79 29.72
N TRP A 471 -28.68 5.19 30.60
CA TRP A 471 -28.75 4.73 31.99
C TRP A 471 -28.97 3.22 32.13
N ASP A 472 -29.78 2.63 31.24
CA ASP A 472 -30.03 1.18 31.21
C ASP A 472 -28.75 0.36 30.94
N ARG A 473 -27.70 0.99 30.39
CA ARG A 473 -26.40 0.36 30.11
C ARG A 473 -25.39 0.47 31.25
N ILE A 474 -25.67 1.31 32.24
CA ILE A 474 -24.83 1.50 33.44
C ILE A 474 -25.33 0.61 34.59
N ALA A 475 -26.63 0.30 34.60
CA ALA A 475 -27.28 -0.51 35.64
C ALA A 475 -27.11 -2.04 35.47
N LEU A 476 -26.11 -2.47 34.67
CA LEU A 476 -25.85 -3.87 34.32
C LEU A 476 -24.52 -4.37 34.89
#